data_AF-A0A534AGS1-F1
#
_entry.id   AF-A0A534AGS1-F1
#
_cell.length_a   1.000
_cell.length_b   1.000
_cell.length_c   1.000
_cell.angle_alpha   90.00
_cell.angle_beta   90.00
_cell.angle_gamma   90.00
#
_symmetry.space_group_name_H-M   'P 1'
#
loop_
_entity.id
_entity.type
_entity.pdbx_description
1 polymer ?
#
loop_
_entity_poly.entity_id
_entity_poly.type
_entity_poly.pdbx_seq_one_letter_code
_entity_poly.pdbx_strand_id
1 'polypeptide(L)'
;MAMLNLTSLRRVYNFFKSDAITSVPIYTAQTFLVNQPVSSRAFVTAASSGNLYYSDISGASVNLVKPDGTLVTKWTGLSDPRSVVERM
;
A
#
# COMPACT_ATOMS: atom_id res chain seq x y z
N MET A 1 -0.16 50.71 11.01
CA MET A 1 0.69 49.92 11.94
C MET A 1 -0.15 48.74 12.40
N ALA A 2 0.03 47.56 11.81
CA ALA A 2 -0.77 46.39 12.18
C ALA A 2 -0.24 45.83 13.51
N MET A 3 -1.10 45.77 14.54
CA MET A 3 -0.72 45.16 15.81
C MET A 3 -0.69 43.64 15.67
N LEU A 4 0.37 43.03 16.20
CA LEU A 4 0.55 41.58 16.18
C LEU A 4 -0.44 40.92 17.15
N ASN A 5 -1.21 39.93 16.69
CA ASN A 5 -2.19 39.22 17.50
C ASN A 5 -1.50 38.16 18.38
N LEU A 6 -1.33 38.49 19.67
CA LEU A 6 -0.64 37.64 20.66
C LEU A 6 -1.30 36.27 20.87
N THR A 7 -2.62 36.16 20.70
CA THR A 7 -3.35 34.89 20.82
C THR A 7 -3.01 33.94 19.67
N SER A 8 -2.84 34.49 18.47
CA SER A 8 -2.45 33.73 17.27
C SER A 8 -1.02 33.21 17.39
N LEU A 9 -0.11 34.04 17.91
CA LEU A 9 1.28 33.64 18.19
C LEU A 9 1.34 32.51 19.22
N ARG A 10 0.52 32.57 20.28
CA ARG A 10 0.46 31.54 21.31
C ARG A 10 -0.04 30.20 20.76
N ARG A 11 -1.03 30.20 19.85
CA ARG A 11 -1.52 28.98 19.19
C ARG A 11 -0.45 28.36 18.30
N VAL A 12 0.25 29.17 17.51
CA VAL A 12 1.35 28.72 16.65
C VAL A 12 2.51 28.17 17.49
N TYR A 13 2.91 28.87 18.56
CA TYR A 13 3.93 28.39 19.50
C TYR A 13 3.56 27.06 20.15
N ASN A 14 2.30 26.92 20.57
CA ASN A 14 1.83 25.68 21.18
C ASN A 14 1.76 24.54 20.16
N PHE A 15 1.33 24.78 18.93
CA PHE A 15 1.30 23.76 17.86
C PHE A 15 2.69 23.17 17.59
N PHE A 16 3.70 24.03 17.44
CA PHE A 16 5.09 23.57 17.25
C PHE A 16 5.71 22.91 18.48
N LYS A 17 5.12 23.12 19.68
CA LYS A 17 5.60 22.57 20.95
C LYS A 17 4.85 21.31 21.39
N SER A 18 3.57 21.18 21.03
CA SER A 18 2.71 20.04 21.39
C SER A 18 2.79 18.92 20.36
N ASP A 19 2.92 19.26 19.08
CA ASP A 19 2.88 18.30 17.97
C ASP A 19 4.25 18.18 17.34
N ALA A 20 5.30 18.08 18.18
CA ALA A 20 6.58 17.60 17.70
C ALA A 20 6.32 16.20 17.13
N ILE A 21 6.28 16.07 15.80
CA ILE A 21 6.32 14.79 15.13
C ILE A 21 7.63 14.15 15.57
N THR A 22 7.59 13.34 16.64
CA THR A 22 8.77 12.77 17.28
C THR A 22 9.35 11.62 16.46
N SER A 23 8.55 11.08 15.55
CA SER A 23 8.99 10.15 14.53
C SER A 23 8.08 10.28 13.30
N VAL A 24 8.71 10.42 12.14
CA VAL A 24 8.05 10.08 10.88
C VAL A 24 8.35 8.61 10.66
N PRO A 25 7.36 7.70 10.61
CA PRO A 25 7.63 6.33 10.23
C PRO A 25 8.22 6.32 8.82
N ILE A 26 9.49 5.92 8.73
CA ILE A 26 10.17 5.73 7.45
C ILE A 26 9.82 4.33 6.99
N TYR A 27 8.97 4.26 5.96
CA TYR A 27 8.71 3.01 5.26
C TYR A 27 9.73 2.90 4.13
N THR A 28 10.59 1.88 4.17
CA THR A 28 11.39 1.50 3.01
C THR A 28 10.44 0.99 1.92
N ALA A 29 10.53 1.58 0.74
CA ALA A 29 9.82 1.05 -0.42
C ALA A 29 10.31 -0.38 -0.68
N GLN A 30 9.41 -1.35 -0.56
CA GLN A 30 9.67 -2.74 -0.88
C GLN A 30 8.97 -3.07 -2.19
N THR A 31 9.71 -3.64 -3.13
CA THR A 31 9.14 -4.10 -4.40
C THR A 31 8.65 -5.54 -4.22
N PHE A 32 7.34 -5.77 -4.37
CA PHE A 32 6.72 -7.06 -4.08
C PHE A 32 6.83 -8.08 -5.23
N LEU A 33 6.91 -7.61 -6.47
CA LEU A 33 6.75 -8.44 -7.66
C LEU A 33 8.04 -8.61 -8.47
N VAL A 34 9.19 -8.44 -7.82
CA VAL A 34 10.50 -8.74 -8.44
C VAL A 34 10.54 -10.25 -8.67
N ASN A 35 10.49 -10.70 -9.92
CA ASN A 35 10.53 -12.12 -10.33
C ASN A 35 9.20 -12.88 -10.34
N GLN A 36 8.06 -12.22 -10.24
CA GLN A 36 6.78 -12.89 -10.53
C GLN A 36 6.49 -12.85 -12.04
N PRO A 37 5.92 -13.91 -12.64
CA PRO A 37 5.45 -13.88 -14.02
C PRO A 37 4.22 -12.97 -14.09
N VAL A 38 4.43 -11.66 -14.12
CA VAL A 38 3.39 -10.67 -14.35
C VAL A 38 3.35 -10.34 -15.82
N SER A 39 2.19 -10.54 -16.46
CA SER A 39 1.97 -10.03 -17.81
C SER A 39 1.60 -8.55 -17.78
N SER A 40 1.66 -7.90 -18.95
CA SER A 40 1.29 -6.49 -19.13
C SER A 40 -0.17 -6.17 -18.78
N ARG A 41 -1.01 -7.20 -18.54
CA ARG A 41 -2.42 -7.07 -18.16
C ARG A 41 -2.65 -7.78 -16.84
N ALA A 42 -2.49 -7.03 -15.76
CA ALA A 42 -2.70 -7.51 -14.40
C ALA A 42 -3.49 -6.51 -13.56
N PHE A 43 -4.23 -7.04 -12.59
CA PHE A 43 -4.87 -6.28 -11.52
C PHE A 43 -4.28 -6.71 -10.19
N VAL A 44 -4.15 -5.77 -9.25
CA VAL A 44 -3.59 -6.03 -7.91
C VAL A 44 -4.60 -5.62 -6.86
N THR A 45 -4.72 -6.43 -5.81
CA THR A 45 -5.52 -6.13 -4.62
C THR A 45 -4.70 -6.43 -3.38
N ALA A 46 -4.64 -5.47 -2.46
CA ALA A 46 -4.02 -5.66 -1.16
C ALA A 46 -5.02 -6.28 -0.18
N ALA A 47 -4.58 -7.33 0.50
CA ALA A 47 -5.28 -7.99 1.59
C ALA A 47 -5.15 -7.20 2.90
N SER A 48 -6.10 -7.37 3.83
CA SER A 48 -5.97 -6.82 5.19
C SER A 48 -4.81 -7.42 5.97
N SER A 49 -4.38 -8.62 5.59
CA SER A 49 -3.18 -9.31 6.10
C SER A 49 -1.85 -8.71 5.60
N GLY A 50 -1.89 -7.78 4.64
CA GLY A 50 -0.70 -7.21 3.99
C GLY A 50 -0.17 -8.04 2.81
N ASN A 51 -0.75 -9.21 2.54
CA ASN A 51 -0.47 -9.97 1.32
C ASN A 51 -1.04 -9.25 0.08
N LEU A 52 -0.51 -9.57 -1.10
CA LEU A 52 -1.05 -9.11 -2.38
C LEU A 52 -1.67 -10.28 -3.14
N TYR A 53 -2.88 -10.06 -3.65
CA TYR A 53 -3.41 -10.84 -4.74
C TYR A 53 -3.13 -10.12 -6.05
N TYR A 54 -2.61 -10.82 -7.05
CA TYR A 54 -2.57 -10.29 -8.42
C TYR A 54 -3.17 -11.28 -9.41
N SER A 55 -3.99 -10.75 -10.31
CA SER A 55 -4.55 -11.51 -11.43
C SER A 55 -3.68 -11.33 -12.65
N ASP A 56 -3.15 -12.42 -13.19
CA ASP A 56 -2.44 -12.44 -14.47
C ASP A 56 -3.38 -12.97 -15.55
N ILE A 57 -3.93 -12.03 -16.34
CA ILE A 57 -4.92 -12.34 -17.37
C ILE A 57 -4.28 -13.21 -18.45
N SER A 58 -3.04 -12.89 -18.87
CA SER A 58 -2.38 -13.62 -19.95
C SER A 58 -1.94 -15.01 -19.51
N GLY A 59 -1.53 -15.16 -18.24
CA GLY A 59 -1.23 -16.45 -17.64
C GLY A 59 -2.43 -17.21 -17.07
N ALA A 60 -3.66 -16.74 -17.32
CA ALA A 60 -4.90 -17.40 -16.91
C ALA A 60 -4.93 -17.74 -15.42
N SER A 61 -4.44 -16.83 -14.56
CA SER A 61 -4.19 -17.13 -13.15
C SER A 61 -4.45 -15.99 -12.17
N VAL A 62 -4.67 -16.36 -10.91
CA VAL A 62 -4.61 -15.48 -9.74
C VAL A 62 -3.51 -15.98 -8.83
N ASN A 63 -2.75 -15.07 -8.24
CA ASN A 63 -1.58 -15.38 -7.44
C ASN A 63 -1.66 -14.64 -6.11
N LEU A 64 -1.33 -15.32 -5.01
CA LEU A 64 -1.20 -14.74 -3.68
C LEU A 64 0.28 -14.62 -3.32
N VAL A 65 0.72 -13.44 -2.93
CA VAL A 65 2.12 -13.13 -2.64
C VAL A 65 2.23 -12.46 -1.27
N LYS A 66 3.24 -12.84 -0.49
CA LYS A 66 3.57 -12.22 0.80
C LYS A 66 4.20 -10.83 0.65
N PRO A 67 4.27 -10.04 1.72
CA PRO A 67 5.03 -8.79 1.76
C PRO A 67 6.49 -8.90 1.31
N ASP A 68 7.12 -10.04 1.56
CA ASP A 68 8.50 -10.33 1.16
C ASP A 68 8.67 -10.73 -0.32
N GLY A 69 7.57 -10.76 -1.10
CA GLY A 69 7.58 -11.17 -2.50
C GLY A 69 7.46 -12.68 -2.73
N THR A 70 7.35 -13.49 -1.65
CA THR A 70 7.18 -14.94 -1.75
C THR A 70 5.80 -15.29 -2.29
N LEU A 71 5.75 -16.08 -3.37
CA LEU A 71 4.50 -16.67 -3.87
C LEU A 71 3.98 -17.71 -2.87
N VAL A 72 2.77 -17.49 -2.36
CA VAL A 72 2.06 -18.41 -1.46
C VAL A 72 1.31 -19.46 -2.25
N THR A 73 0.56 -19.00 -3.26
CA THR A 73 -0.30 -19.89 -4.03
C THR A 73 -0.64 -19.29 -5.38
N LYS A 74 -1.01 -20.17 -6.32
CA LYS A 74 -1.43 -19.83 -7.68
C LYS A 74 -2.64 -20.65 -8.07
N TRP A 75 -3.70 -19.98 -8.49
CA TRP A 75 -4.90 -20.57 -9.07
C TRP A 75 -4.86 -20.39 -10.58
N THR A 76 -5.06 -21.44 -11.36
CA THR A 76 -4.96 -21.43 -12.84
C THR A 76 -6.26 -21.88 -13.51
N GLY A 77 -6.32 -21.77 -14.84
CA GLY A 77 -7.48 -22.18 -15.64
C GLY A 77 -8.58 -21.12 -15.72
N LEU A 78 -8.24 -19.87 -15.42
CA LEU A 78 -9.16 -18.74 -15.44
C LEU A 78 -9.15 -18.07 -16.82
N SER A 79 -10.31 -17.70 -17.36
CA SER A 79 -10.41 -17.13 -18.71
C SER A 79 -10.15 -15.61 -18.78
N ASP A 80 -10.57 -14.86 -17.76
CA ASP A 80 -10.35 -13.40 -17.66
C ASP A 80 -10.33 -12.99 -16.17
N PRO A 81 -9.32 -13.42 -15.38
CA PRO A 81 -9.27 -13.05 -13.97
C PRO A 81 -9.01 -11.55 -13.81
N ARG A 82 -9.94 -10.83 -13.17
CA ARG A 82 -9.86 -9.39 -12.95
C ARG A 82 -9.49 -9.06 -11.52
N SER A 83 -10.46 -8.67 -10.70
CA SER A 83 -10.22 -8.32 -9.31
C SER A 83 -10.50 -9.51 -8.39
N VAL A 84 -9.72 -9.59 -7.32
CA VAL A 84 -9.97 -10.47 -6.19
C VAL A 84 -10.46 -9.60 -5.04
N VAL A 85 -11.45 -10.08 -4.28
CA VAL A 85 -11.83 -9.47 -3.01
C VAL A 85 -11.66 -10.53 -1.95
N GLU A 86 -10.76 -10.28 -0.99
CA GLU A 86 -10.65 -11.12 0.19
C GLU A 86 -11.81 -10.80 1.14
N ARG A 87 -12.56 -11.84 1.52
CA ARG A 87 -13.66 -11.69 2.47
C ARG A 87 -13.09 -11.75 3.89
N MET A 88 -13.29 -10.66 4.62
CA MET A 88 -12.94 -10.51 6.03
C MET A 88 -13.96 -11.22 6.93
#